data_AF-A0AAV9WRF7-F1
#
_entry.id   AF-A0AAV9WRF7-F1
#
_cell.length_a   1.000
_cell.length_b   1.000
_cell.length_c   1.000
_cell.angle_alpha   90.00
_cell.angle_beta   90.00
_cell.angle_gamma   90.00
#
_symmetry.space_group_name_H-M   'P 1'
#
loop_
_entity.id
_entity.type
_entity.pdbx_description
1 polymer ?
#
loop_
_entity_poly.entity_id
_entity_poly.type
_entity_poly.pdbx_seq_one_letter_code
_entity_poly.pdbx_strand_id
1 'polypeptide(L)'
;MSTATPSATGPSTSAAIDNVDNSLRSVIQALYELAVSTYRNDAPNPAEILITQVKDLVTKFDHLQQASEGVKDLWIPREVIGYVEHGRNPDIYTREFVELAIKQNQYLNGKQRAFQDFRDVLAEHINTTFPELRQDVDEVLENTGGRRGVAKLPAITVAGDSGKSPADDPTQPGSGVSSAPSSSIPVNGVMKMSISGSGRDEPTPNA
;
A
#
# COMPACT_ATOMS: atom_id res chain seq x y z
N MET A 1 -2.77 30.09 -5.46
CA MET A 1 -2.55 28.65 -5.25
C MET A 1 -3.11 27.93 -6.45
N SER A 2 -2.22 27.38 -7.28
CA SER A 2 -2.55 26.79 -8.58
C SER A 2 -3.15 25.40 -8.36
N THR A 3 -4.44 25.22 -8.67
CA THR A 3 -5.11 23.93 -8.63
C THR A 3 -4.65 23.12 -9.84
N ALA A 4 -3.79 22.14 -9.60
CA ALA A 4 -3.42 21.14 -10.59
C ALA A 4 -4.65 20.26 -10.89
N THR A 5 -5.39 20.62 -11.94
CA THR A 5 -6.33 19.74 -12.59
C THR A 5 -5.52 18.63 -13.29
N PRO A 6 -5.76 17.34 -13.01
CA PRO A 6 -5.16 16.29 -13.82
C PRO A 6 -5.81 16.38 -15.21
N SER A 7 -5.04 16.82 -16.21
CA SER A 7 -5.45 16.76 -17.61
C SER A 7 -5.75 15.30 -17.93
N ALA A 8 -7.01 15.01 -18.24
CA ALA A 8 -7.45 13.71 -18.70
C ALA A 8 -6.55 13.24 -19.85
N THR A 9 -5.88 12.10 -19.66
CA THR A 9 -5.10 11.41 -20.68
C THR A 9 -6.00 11.15 -21.88
N GLY A 10 -5.76 11.87 -22.97
CA GLY A 10 -6.50 11.72 -24.22
C GLY A 10 -6.23 10.36 -24.89
N PRO A 11 -7.06 9.97 -25.88
CA PRO A 11 -6.89 8.73 -26.64
C PRO A 11 -5.56 8.62 -27.40
N SER A 12 -4.81 9.73 -27.57
CA SER A 12 -3.53 9.76 -28.25
C SER A 12 -2.39 9.06 -27.51
N THR A 13 -2.36 9.15 -26.17
CA THR A 13 -1.28 8.53 -25.37
C THR A 13 -1.46 7.01 -25.29
N SER A 14 -2.70 6.52 -25.14
CA SER A 14 -2.99 5.09 -25.16
C SER A 14 -2.57 4.47 -26.49
N ALA A 15 -2.95 5.10 -27.62
CA ALA A 15 -2.58 4.61 -28.94
C ALA A 15 -1.05 4.60 -29.17
N ALA A 16 -0.32 5.57 -28.60
CA ALA A 16 1.14 5.58 -28.65
C ALA A 16 1.76 4.42 -27.85
N ILE A 17 1.22 4.13 -26.66
CA ILE A 17 1.64 2.98 -25.84
C ILE A 17 1.36 1.66 -26.57
N ASP A 18 0.17 1.53 -27.19
CA ASP A 18 -0.19 0.34 -27.96
C ASP A 18 0.75 0.12 -29.15
N ASN A 19 1.16 1.20 -29.83
CA ASN A 19 2.13 1.13 -30.92
C ASN A 19 3.52 0.66 -30.45
N VAL A 20 3.97 1.13 -29.28
CA VAL A 20 5.21 0.67 -28.65
C VAL A 20 5.11 -0.80 -28.24
N ASP A 21 4.00 -1.23 -27.63
CA ASP A 21 3.77 -2.64 -27.25
C ASP A 21 3.80 -3.56 -28.47
N ASN A 22 3.12 -3.18 -29.56
CA ASN A 22 3.13 -3.95 -30.80
C ASN A 22 4.54 -4.04 -31.42
N SER A 23 5.29 -2.93 -31.44
CA SER A 23 6.67 -2.90 -31.93
C SER A 23 7.59 -3.77 -31.07
N LEU A 24 7.42 -3.74 -29.75
CA LEU A 24 8.18 -4.58 -28.82
C LEU A 24 7.89 -6.07 -29.01
N ARG A 25 6.62 -6.46 -29.17
CA ARG A 25 6.23 -7.84 -29.50
C ARG A 25 6.85 -8.31 -30.81
N SER A 26 6.87 -7.44 -31.83
CA SER A 26 7.49 -7.74 -33.13
C SER A 26 9.00 -8.01 -33.01
N VAL A 27 9.71 -7.23 -32.19
CA VAL A 27 11.14 -7.44 -31.90
C VAL A 27 11.37 -8.75 -31.14
N ILE A 28 10.58 -9.04 -30.10
CA ILE A 28 10.69 -10.30 -29.33
C ILE A 28 10.45 -11.51 -30.25
N GLN A 29 9.43 -11.43 -31.10
CA GLN A 29 9.13 -12.47 -32.08
C GLN A 29 10.29 -12.67 -33.07
N ALA A 30 10.88 -11.59 -33.59
CA ALA A 30 12.04 -11.67 -34.49
C ALA A 30 13.28 -12.31 -33.82
N LEU A 31 13.53 -11.99 -32.55
CA LEU A 31 14.60 -12.61 -31.76
C LEU A 31 14.36 -14.11 -31.55
N TYR A 32 13.11 -14.49 -31.27
CA TYR A 32 12.73 -15.89 -31.12
C TYR A 32 12.89 -16.66 -32.44
N GLU A 33 12.40 -16.12 -33.55
CA GLU A 33 12.56 -16.71 -34.88
C GLU A 33 14.04 -16.89 -35.25
N LEU A 34 14.87 -15.89 -34.98
CA LEU A 34 16.32 -15.98 -35.20
C LEU A 34 16.96 -17.08 -34.32
N ALA A 35 16.58 -17.19 -33.04
CA ALA A 35 17.07 -18.24 -32.16
C ALA A 35 16.65 -19.64 -32.63
N VAL A 36 15.43 -19.80 -33.14
CA VAL A 36 14.95 -21.08 -33.67
C VAL A 36 15.63 -21.41 -35.00
N SER A 37 15.78 -20.43 -35.90
CA SER A 37 16.46 -20.62 -37.19
C SER A 37 17.94 -20.96 -37.03
N THR A 38 18.63 -20.37 -36.05
CA THR A 38 20.02 -20.72 -35.71
C THR A 38 20.15 -22.09 -35.04
N TYR A 39 19.11 -22.59 -34.38
CA TYR A 39 19.09 -23.96 -33.85
C TYR A 39 18.80 -25.00 -34.95
N ARG A 40 17.84 -24.70 -35.83
CA ARG A 40 17.34 -25.59 -36.88
C ARG A 40 18.00 -25.31 -38.24
N ASN A 41 19.33 -25.46 -38.32
CA ASN A 41 20.13 -25.18 -39.53
C ASN A 41 19.94 -26.22 -40.67
N ASP A 42 18.77 -26.87 -40.78
CA ASP A 42 18.48 -27.91 -41.77
C ASP A 42 18.00 -27.36 -43.13
N ALA A 43 17.77 -26.04 -43.23
CA ALA A 43 17.27 -25.40 -44.43
C ALA A 43 18.34 -25.28 -45.55
N PRO A 44 17.93 -25.28 -46.83
CA PRO A 44 18.80 -24.88 -47.93
C PRO A 44 19.20 -23.40 -47.77
N ASN A 45 20.49 -23.09 -47.87
CA ASN A 45 21.07 -21.75 -47.70
C ASN A 45 20.77 -21.07 -46.34
N PRO A 46 21.17 -21.68 -45.20
CA PRO A 46 20.87 -21.14 -43.87
C PRO A 46 21.49 -19.75 -43.66
N ALA A 47 22.66 -19.48 -44.25
CA ALA A 47 23.35 -18.20 -44.13
C ALA A 47 22.56 -17.01 -44.70
N GLU A 48 21.92 -17.17 -45.86
CA GLU A 48 21.16 -16.09 -46.51
C GLU A 48 19.88 -15.74 -45.72
N ILE A 49 19.23 -16.77 -45.16
CA ILE A 49 18.05 -16.63 -44.31
C ILE A 49 18.41 -15.87 -43.03
N LEU A 50 19.49 -16.24 -42.35
CA LEU A 50 19.95 -15.59 -41.13
C LEU A 50 20.32 -14.12 -41.38
N ILE A 51 21.02 -13.81 -42.48
CA ILE A 51 21.37 -12.43 -42.84
C ILE A 51 20.09 -11.60 -43.05
N THR A 52 19.07 -12.18 -43.68
CA THR A 52 17.79 -11.50 -43.92
C THR A 52 17.04 -11.26 -42.61
N GLN A 53 17.00 -12.24 -41.70
CA GLN A 53 16.39 -12.11 -40.38
C GLN A 53 17.11 -11.05 -39.51
N VAL A 54 18.44 -10.99 -39.56
CA VAL A 54 19.20 -9.95 -38.84
C VAL A 54 18.89 -8.57 -39.40
N LYS A 55 18.78 -8.41 -40.72
CA LYS A 55 18.37 -7.14 -41.34
C LYS A 55 16.96 -6.73 -40.92
N ASP A 56 16.01 -7.66 -40.93
CA ASP A 56 14.64 -7.44 -40.46
C ASP A 56 14.60 -7.03 -38.98
N LEU A 57 15.40 -7.68 -38.13
CA LEU A 57 15.54 -7.33 -36.72
C LEU A 57 16.04 -5.88 -36.53
N VAL A 58 17.05 -5.46 -37.29
CA VAL A 58 17.55 -4.07 -37.24
C VAL A 58 16.46 -3.07 -37.63
N THR A 59 15.69 -3.36 -38.69
CA THR A 59 14.54 -2.52 -39.08
C THR A 59 13.48 -2.46 -38.00
N LYS A 60 13.18 -3.58 -37.33
CA LYS A 60 12.23 -3.62 -36.20
C LYS A 60 12.70 -2.81 -35.00
N PHE A 61 14.01 -2.80 -34.69
CA PHE A 61 14.57 -1.93 -33.66
C PHE A 61 14.46 -0.45 -34.02
N ASP A 62 14.66 -0.09 -35.28
CA ASP A 62 14.47 1.29 -35.75
C ASP A 62 13.01 1.75 -35.59
N HIS A 63 12.06 0.88 -35.95
CA HIS A 63 10.63 1.14 -35.74
C HIS A 63 10.28 1.29 -34.24
N LEU A 64 10.87 0.46 -33.37
CA LEU A 64 10.68 0.58 -31.91
C LEU A 64 11.23 1.93 -31.39
N GLN A 65 12.39 2.36 -31.87
CA GLN A 65 12.97 3.65 -31.51
C GLN A 65 12.05 4.80 -31.93
N GLN A 66 11.52 4.77 -33.15
CA GLN A 66 10.57 5.78 -33.64
C GLN A 66 9.26 5.76 -32.84
N ALA A 67 8.75 4.58 -32.48
CA ALA A 67 7.55 4.46 -31.65
C ALA A 67 7.77 5.01 -30.23
N SER A 68 8.98 4.85 -29.66
CA SER A 68 9.32 5.32 -28.32
C SER A 68 9.22 6.85 -28.17
N GLU A 69 9.42 7.60 -29.26
CA GLU A 69 9.26 9.05 -29.30
C GLU A 69 7.87 9.51 -28.85
N GLY A 70 6.83 8.71 -29.15
CA GLY A 70 5.44 9.00 -28.78
C GLY A 70 5.12 8.81 -27.29
N VAL A 71 6.03 8.21 -26.51
CA VAL A 71 5.84 7.91 -25.08
C VAL A 71 6.87 8.63 -24.20
N LYS A 72 7.68 9.53 -24.77
CA LYS A 72 8.75 10.25 -24.04
C LYS A 72 8.28 11.06 -22.84
N ASP A 73 7.06 11.57 -22.90
CA ASP A 73 6.49 12.38 -21.82
C ASP A 73 5.99 11.52 -20.63
N LEU A 74 6.02 10.19 -20.75
CA LEU A 74 5.62 9.30 -19.67
C LEU A 74 6.70 9.26 -18.58
N TRP A 75 6.35 9.76 -17.40
CA TRP A 75 7.22 9.70 -16.24
C TRP A 75 7.10 8.35 -15.53
N ILE A 76 8.24 7.66 -15.35
CA ILE A 76 8.32 6.39 -14.63
C ILE A 76 9.23 6.59 -13.41
N PRO A 77 8.77 6.27 -12.19
CA PRO A 77 9.63 6.28 -11.00
C PRO A 77 10.82 5.33 -11.18
N ARG A 78 12.03 5.76 -10.79
CA ARG A 78 13.24 4.93 -10.91
C ARG A 78 13.15 3.65 -10.10
N GLU A 79 12.43 3.69 -8.99
CA GLU A 79 12.18 2.54 -8.13
C GLU A 79 11.48 1.41 -8.90
N VAL A 80 10.55 1.74 -9.81
CA VAL A 80 9.84 0.75 -10.64
C VAL A 80 10.79 0.02 -11.59
N ILE A 81 11.82 0.70 -12.11
CA ILE A 81 12.85 0.08 -12.97
C ILE A 81 13.56 -1.05 -12.20
N GLY A 82 13.90 -0.80 -10.94
CA GLY A 82 14.48 -1.82 -10.07
C GLY A 82 13.58 -3.04 -9.87
N TYR A 83 12.25 -2.87 -9.83
CA TYR A 83 11.34 -4.03 -9.76
C TYR A 83 11.44 -4.91 -11.00
N VAL A 84 11.48 -4.30 -12.19
CA VAL A 84 11.59 -5.01 -13.46
C VAL A 84 12.96 -5.71 -13.59
N GLU A 85 14.05 -5.05 -13.22
CA GLU A 85 15.40 -5.62 -13.27
C GLU A 85 15.55 -6.89 -12.42
N HIS A 86 14.89 -6.94 -11.27
CA HIS A 86 14.92 -8.10 -10.37
C HIS A 86 13.81 -9.14 -10.68
N GLY A 87 13.04 -8.95 -11.75
CA GLY A 87 11.93 -9.84 -12.14
C GLY A 87 10.73 -9.80 -11.19
N ARG A 88 10.58 -8.74 -10.37
CA ARG A 88 9.43 -8.54 -9.48
C ARG A 88 8.31 -7.80 -10.22
N ASN A 89 7.06 -8.16 -9.96
CA ASN A 89 5.92 -7.47 -10.56
C ASN A 89 5.91 -5.97 -10.13
N PRO A 90 5.97 -5.00 -11.07
CA PRO A 90 5.90 -3.57 -10.76
C PRO A 90 4.60 -3.14 -10.08
N ASP A 91 3.50 -3.89 -10.19
CA ASP A 91 2.25 -3.61 -9.45
C ASP A 91 2.43 -3.68 -7.94
N ILE A 92 3.46 -4.37 -7.47
CA ILE A 92 3.77 -4.43 -6.05
C ILE A 92 4.27 -3.06 -5.55
N TYR A 93 5.02 -2.32 -6.37
CA TYR A 93 5.45 -0.96 -6.01
C TYR A 93 4.25 -0.03 -5.79
N THR A 94 3.26 -0.07 -6.70
CA THR A 94 2.07 0.79 -6.59
C THR A 94 1.24 0.41 -5.37
N ARG A 95 1.11 -0.89 -5.09
CA ARG A 95 0.48 -1.39 -3.85
C ARG A 95 1.21 -0.89 -2.60
N GLU A 96 2.53 -1.09 -2.51
CA GLU A 96 3.34 -0.66 -1.37
C GLU A 96 3.28 0.88 -1.18
N PHE A 97 3.25 1.64 -2.27
CA PHE A 97 3.12 3.10 -2.23
C PHE A 97 1.78 3.53 -1.64
N VAL A 98 0.68 2.91 -2.04
CA VAL A 98 -0.66 3.19 -1.49
C VAL A 98 -0.73 2.78 -0.02
N GLU A 99 -0.21 1.62 0.34
CA GLU A 99 -0.15 1.16 1.74
C GLU A 99 0.67 2.13 2.61
N LEU A 100 1.80 2.62 2.11
CA LEU A 100 2.62 3.62 2.79
C LEU A 100 1.88 4.96 2.94
N ALA A 101 1.20 5.42 1.89
CA ALA A 101 0.43 6.66 1.93
C ALA A 101 -0.70 6.60 2.97
N ILE A 102 -1.42 5.47 3.05
CA ILE A 102 -2.45 5.25 4.07
C ILE A 102 -1.84 5.28 5.47
N LYS A 103 -0.75 4.53 5.68
CA LYS A 103 -0.05 4.46 6.96
C LYS A 103 0.46 5.84 7.40
N GLN A 104 1.06 6.60 6.48
CA GLN A 104 1.54 7.95 6.76
C GLN A 104 0.40 8.92 7.06
N ASN A 105 -0.70 8.87 6.32
CA ASN A 105 -1.86 9.71 6.59
C ASN A 105 -2.46 9.44 7.98
N GLN A 106 -2.63 8.16 8.34
CA GLN A 106 -3.09 7.78 9.68
C GLN A 106 -2.12 8.23 10.76
N TYR A 107 -0.82 8.02 10.56
CA TYR A 107 0.22 8.44 11.49
C TYR A 107 0.22 9.96 11.69
N LEU A 108 0.14 10.75 10.62
CA LEU A 108 0.11 12.20 10.68
C LEU A 108 -1.16 12.72 11.36
N ASN A 109 -2.31 12.13 11.06
CA ASN A 109 -3.56 12.47 11.75
C ASN A 109 -3.49 12.15 13.24
N GLY A 110 -2.92 11.01 13.62
CA GLY A 110 -2.70 10.63 15.02
C GLY A 110 -1.76 11.62 15.73
N LYS A 111 -0.65 11.98 15.08
CA LYS A 111 0.30 12.98 15.59
C LYS A 111 -0.34 14.35 15.74
N GLN A 112 -1.15 14.78 14.78
CA GLN A 112 -1.89 16.04 14.86
C GLN A 112 -2.86 16.04 16.05
N ARG A 113 -3.62 14.95 16.26
CA ARG A 113 -4.53 14.82 17.41
C ARG A 113 -3.77 14.85 18.73
N ALA A 114 -2.67 14.13 18.84
CA ALA A 114 -1.83 14.13 20.04
C ALA A 114 -1.30 15.53 20.39
N PHE A 115 -0.92 16.33 19.38
CA PHE A 115 -0.52 17.72 19.62
C PHE A 115 -1.70 18.64 20.00
N GLN A 116 -2.89 18.39 19.46
CA GLN A 116 -4.10 19.12 19.87
C GLN A 116 -4.44 18.81 21.33
N ASP A 117 -4.44 17.53 21.70
CA ASP A 117 -4.68 17.10 23.09
C ASP A 117 -3.63 17.67 24.05
N PHE A 118 -2.35 17.64 23.66
CA PHE A 118 -1.26 18.22 24.45
C PHE A 118 -1.42 19.74 24.63
N ARG A 119 -1.77 20.45 23.55
CA ARG A 119 -2.05 21.89 23.59
C ARG A 119 -3.18 22.21 24.56
N ASP A 120 -4.28 21.46 24.49
CA ASP A 120 -5.47 21.72 25.29
C ASP A 120 -5.21 21.45 26.79
N VAL A 121 -4.50 20.36 27.12
CA VAL A 121 -4.09 20.06 28.50
C VAL A 121 -3.10 21.10 29.03
N LEU A 122 -2.13 21.52 28.22
CA LEU A 122 -1.17 22.55 28.61
C LEU A 122 -1.87 23.88 28.89
N ALA A 123 -2.80 24.29 28.04
CA ALA A 123 -3.59 25.49 28.23
C ALA A 123 -4.44 25.44 29.52
N GLU A 124 -5.07 24.30 29.82
CA GLU A 124 -5.82 24.09 31.07
C GLU A 124 -4.92 24.29 32.32
N HIS A 125 -3.71 23.72 32.30
CA HIS A 125 -2.76 23.85 33.40
C HIS A 125 -2.22 25.28 33.56
N ILE A 126 -1.92 25.98 32.46
CA ILE A 126 -1.50 27.39 32.50
C ILE A 126 -2.62 28.26 33.06
N ASN A 127 -3.86 28.08 32.60
CA ASN A 127 -5.02 28.84 33.06
C ASN A 127 -5.36 28.62 34.54
N THR A 128 -5.00 27.45 35.08
CA THR A 128 -5.17 27.11 36.49
C THR A 128 -4.06 27.71 37.36
N THR A 129 -2.81 27.67 36.88
CA THR A 129 -1.63 28.10 37.65
C THR A 129 -1.41 29.62 37.57
N PHE A 130 -1.72 30.23 36.43
CA PHE A 130 -1.52 31.65 36.13
C PHE A 130 -2.79 32.28 35.53
N PRO A 131 -3.76 32.68 36.38
CA PRO A 131 -5.04 33.23 35.90
C PRO A 131 -4.93 34.53 35.10
N GLU A 132 -3.85 35.28 35.29
CA GLU A 132 -3.54 36.53 34.56
C GLU A 132 -3.22 36.32 33.07
N LEU A 133 -2.75 35.13 32.69
CA LEU A 133 -2.36 34.80 31.32
C LEU A 133 -3.50 34.21 30.47
N ARG A 134 -4.71 34.09 31.02
CA ARG A 134 -5.84 33.42 30.35
C ARG A 134 -6.18 34.03 29.00
N GLN A 135 -6.17 35.35 28.91
CA GLN A 135 -6.51 36.05 27.68
C GLN A 135 -5.49 35.74 26.57
N ASP A 136 -4.21 35.71 26.90
CA ASP A 136 -3.13 35.42 25.95
C ASP A 136 -3.16 33.95 25.51
N VAL A 137 -3.44 33.03 26.44
CA VAL A 137 -3.59 31.59 26.14
C VAL A 137 -4.79 31.35 25.23
N ASP A 138 -5.91 32.02 25.46
CA ASP A 138 -7.11 31.91 24.63
C ASP A 138 -6.84 32.42 23.19
N GLU A 139 -6.09 33.51 23.04
CA GLU A 139 -5.67 34.01 21.72
C GLU A 139 -4.77 32.99 20.99
N VAL A 140 -3.81 32.38 21.69
CA VAL A 140 -2.93 31.34 21.12
C VAL A 140 -3.71 30.09 20.72
N LEU A 141 -4.71 29.68 21.51
CA LEU A 141 -5.56 28.55 21.19
C LEU A 141 -6.36 28.79 19.91
N GLU A 142 -6.96 29.95 19.75
CA GLU A 142 -7.70 30.33 18.54
C GLU A 142 -6.80 30.35 17.31
N ASN A 143 -5.62 30.96 17.43
CA ASN A 143 -4.62 31.02 16.36
C ASN A 143 -4.08 29.63 15.96
N THR A 144 -4.09 28.67 16.89
CA THR A 144 -3.64 27.29 16.65
C THR A 144 -4.80 26.35 16.27
N GLY A 145 -6.01 26.89 16.02
CA GLY A 145 -7.19 26.12 15.59
C GLY A 145 -7.88 25.32 16.70
N GLY A 146 -7.67 25.68 17.97
CA GLY A 146 -8.44 25.17 19.10
C GLY A 146 -9.83 25.79 19.10
N ARG A 147 -10.88 24.96 19.02
CA ARG A 147 -12.26 25.45 19.14
C ARG A 147 -12.59 25.64 20.61
N ARG A 148 -13.07 26.83 20.98
CA ARG A 148 -13.64 27.08 22.32
C ARG A 148 -14.75 26.05 22.61
N GLY A 149 -14.58 25.28 23.69
CA GLY A 149 -15.68 24.53 24.31
C GLY A 149 -16.01 23.14 23.73
N VAL A 150 -15.05 22.38 23.19
CA VAL A 150 -15.32 20.95 22.90
C VAL A 150 -15.28 20.16 24.20
N ALA A 151 -16.42 19.61 24.59
CA ALA A 151 -16.53 18.73 25.75
C ALA A 151 -15.51 17.59 25.66
N LYS A 152 -14.80 17.38 26.77
CA LYS A 152 -13.82 16.32 27.00
C LYS A 152 -14.37 14.99 26.47
N LEU A 153 -13.87 14.51 25.33
CA LEU A 153 -14.12 13.13 24.91
C LEU A 153 -13.45 12.24 25.96
N PRO A 154 -14.14 11.19 26.45
CA PRO A 154 -13.59 10.35 27.50
C PRO A 154 -12.27 9.75 27.02
N ALA A 155 -11.22 9.94 27.82
CA ALA A 155 -9.98 9.20 27.68
C ALA A 155 -10.33 7.71 27.60
N ILE A 156 -9.80 7.01 26.61
CA ILE A 156 -9.87 5.55 26.55
C ILE A 156 -9.06 5.03 27.74
N THR A 157 -9.72 4.85 28.87
CA THR A 157 -9.20 4.07 29.99
C THR A 157 -9.44 2.61 29.64
N VAL A 158 -8.35 1.89 29.37
CA VAL A 158 -8.36 0.43 29.34
C VAL A 158 -8.54 -0.04 30.79
N ALA A 159 -9.78 -0.05 31.26
CA ALA A 159 -10.16 -0.65 32.53
C ALA A 159 -10.44 -2.13 32.28
N GLY A 160 -9.49 -2.98 32.67
CA GLY A 160 -9.77 -4.40 32.89
C GLY A 160 -10.68 -4.54 34.10
N ASP A 161 -11.87 -5.10 33.89
CA ASP A 161 -12.76 -5.49 34.97
C ASP A 161 -12.60 -6.99 35.26
N SER A 162 -12.00 -7.24 36.42
CA SER A 162 -11.94 -8.53 37.09
C SER A 162 -13.32 -8.88 37.66
N GLY A 163 -13.82 -10.05 37.27
CA GLY A 163 -15.19 -10.46 37.54
C GLY A 163 -15.60 -10.57 39.02
N LYS A 164 -16.92 -10.48 39.21
CA LYS A 164 -17.64 -11.09 40.32
C LYS A 164 -19.10 -11.34 39.91
N SER A 165 -19.45 -12.61 39.67
CA SER A 165 -20.84 -13.09 39.64
C SER A 165 -21.47 -13.01 41.04
N PRO A 166 -22.81 -12.92 41.11
CA PRO A 166 -23.63 -14.10 41.44
C PRO A 166 -24.76 -14.27 40.39
N ALA A 167 -25.02 -15.48 39.87
CA ALA A 167 -25.98 -16.47 40.39
C ALA A 167 -27.36 -15.88 40.74
N ASP A 168 -28.53 -16.42 40.38
CA ASP A 168 -29.00 -17.42 39.42
C ASP A 168 -30.56 -17.39 39.53
N ASP A 169 -31.26 -18.08 38.64
CA ASP A 169 -32.66 -18.58 38.79
C ASP A 169 -33.87 -17.69 38.32
N PRO A 170 -34.99 -18.29 37.83
CA PRO A 170 -35.37 -18.18 36.41
C PRO A 170 -36.89 -17.99 36.18
N THR A 171 -37.32 -17.55 34.99
CA THR A 171 -38.72 -17.81 34.54
C THR A 171 -38.86 -17.79 33.01
N GLN A 172 -38.95 -18.99 32.44
CA GLN A 172 -39.82 -19.47 31.34
C GLN A 172 -40.03 -18.72 29.99
N PRO A 173 -40.48 -19.46 28.94
CA PRO A 173 -40.15 -19.20 27.54
C PRO A 173 -41.33 -18.69 26.68
N GLY A 174 -41.00 -18.14 25.51
CA GLY A 174 -41.92 -17.93 24.36
C GLY A 174 -41.09 -17.57 23.13
N SER A 175 -40.88 -18.50 22.19
CA SER A 175 -41.67 -18.70 20.96
C SER A 175 -41.54 -17.56 19.94
N GLY A 176 -40.97 -17.85 18.76
CA GLY A 176 -41.26 -17.06 17.55
C GLY A 176 -40.09 -16.82 16.58
N VAL A 177 -39.78 -17.83 15.78
CA VAL A 177 -39.49 -17.79 14.33
C VAL A 177 -38.90 -16.50 13.73
N SER A 178 -37.63 -16.56 13.27
CA SER A 178 -37.22 -16.20 11.89
C SER A 178 -35.70 -16.31 11.70
N SER A 179 -35.22 -17.15 10.77
CA SER A 179 -33.99 -16.86 10.02
C SER A 179 -33.82 -17.73 8.77
N ALA A 180 -33.64 -17.06 7.64
CA ALA A 180 -32.89 -17.51 6.48
C ALA A 180 -32.04 -16.29 6.01
N PRO A 181 -30.90 -16.51 5.35
CA PRO A 181 -29.62 -16.00 5.87
C PRO A 181 -29.05 -14.83 5.07
N SER A 182 -28.33 -13.95 5.77
CA SER A 182 -27.35 -13.06 5.15
C SER A 182 -25.98 -13.34 5.76
N SER A 183 -25.13 -13.91 4.92
CA SER A 183 -23.73 -14.26 5.17
C SER A 183 -22.88 -13.00 5.39
N SER A 184 -22.30 -12.86 6.58
CA SER A 184 -21.12 -12.03 6.82
C SER A 184 -20.05 -12.88 7.49
N ILE A 185 -18.90 -12.98 6.81
CA ILE A 185 -17.70 -13.68 7.27
C ILE A 185 -16.96 -12.76 8.26
N PRO A 186 -16.72 -13.16 9.53
CA PRO A 186 -15.88 -12.40 10.43
C PRO A 186 -14.39 -12.80 10.28
N VAL A 187 -13.55 -11.80 10.05
CA VAL A 187 -12.08 -11.89 10.16
C VAL A 187 -11.68 -11.52 11.59
N ASN A 188 -11.18 -12.48 12.38
CA ASN A 188 -10.01 -12.27 13.25
C ASN A 188 -9.63 -13.55 13.99
N GLY A 189 -8.51 -14.16 13.58
CA GLY A 189 -7.76 -15.13 14.38
C GLY A 189 -6.46 -14.48 14.85
N VAL A 190 -6.32 -14.24 16.15
CA VAL A 190 -5.04 -13.87 16.77
C VAL A 190 -4.62 -15.01 17.71
N MET A 191 -3.50 -15.64 17.36
CA MET A 191 -2.80 -16.69 18.10
C MET A 191 -2.33 -16.16 19.47
N LYS A 192 -2.71 -16.83 20.56
CA LYS A 192 -2.07 -16.67 21.88
C LYS A 192 -0.81 -17.53 21.96
N MET A 193 0.33 -16.92 22.29
CA MET A 193 1.52 -17.64 22.75
C MET A 193 1.44 -17.86 24.26
N SER A 194 1.65 -19.10 24.70
CA SER A 194 1.83 -19.47 26.10
C SER A 194 3.29 -19.91 26.32
N ILE A 195 4.02 -19.13 27.11
CA ILE A 195 5.33 -19.51 27.66
C ILE A 195 5.06 -20.28 28.95
N SER A 196 5.47 -21.54 28.99
CA SER A 196 5.60 -22.33 30.22
C SER A 196 7.01 -22.91 30.22
N GLY A 197 7.83 -22.43 31.15
CA GLY A 197 9.13 -23.00 31.45
C GLY A 197 9.02 -23.99 32.60
N SER A 198 9.60 -25.17 32.43
CA SER A 198 10.03 -26.01 33.55
C SER A 198 11.02 -27.08 33.05
N GLY A 199 12.07 -27.31 33.83
CA GLY A 199 12.75 -28.61 33.90
C GLY A 199 13.95 -28.81 32.99
N ARG A 200 15.14 -28.59 33.56
CA ARG A 200 16.40 -29.23 33.14
C ARG A 200 16.24 -30.75 33.17
N ASP A 201 16.88 -31.45 32.24
CA ASP A 201 17.66 -32.67 32.51
C ASP A 201 18.60 -32.97 31.32
N GLU A 202 19.90 -32.99 31.60
CA GLU A 202 20.97 -33.47 30.72
C GLU A 202 20.87 -35.00 30.53
N PRO A 203 21.29 -35.53 29.37
CA PRO A 203 21.81 -36.89 29.28
C PRO A 203 23.34 -36.88 29.20
N THR A 204 23.98 -37.56 30.15
CA THR A 204 25.41 -37.92 30.12
C THR A 204 25.70 -38.96 29.03
N PRO A 205 26.97 -39.06 28.56
CA PRO A 205 27.34 -39.87 27.40
C PRO A 205 27.61 -41.34 27.77
N ASN A 206 27.34 -42.26 26.86
CA ASN A 206 27.81 -43.65 26.95
C ASN A 206 28.40 -44.10 25.61
N ALA A 207 29.68 -44.53 25.70
CA ALA A 207 30.53 -45.28 24.77
C ALA A 207 30.79 -44.69 23.37
#